data_AF-A0A4Q0VDE0-F1
#
_entry.id   AF-A0A4Q0VDE0-F1
#
_cell.length_a   1.000
_cell.length_b   1.000
_cell.length_c   1.000
_cell.angle_alpha   90.00
_cell.angle_beta   90.00
_cell.angle_gamma   90.00
#
_symmetry.space_group_name_H-M   'P 1'
#
loop_
_entity.id
_entity.type
_entity.pdbx_description
1 polymer ?
#
loop_
_entity_poly.entity_id
_entity_poly.type
_entity_poly.pdbx_seq_one_letter_code
_entity_poly.pdbx_strand_id
1 'polypeptide(L)'
;MNYIILFVLKLLDCTISTFKTFFMIKEKYLVSSLCNAISQFFYLTLLVKVAKNNSFAGIIIICMATFLGSYFPMRKTNKDKIWIYNILANSQEESKELADILRECDLDVYTNKGYNFDVDKILDVKVISNSRDDSRIIENLIPGNVTYHVLESKKVSF
;
A
#
# COMPACT_ATOMS: atom_id res chain seq x y z
N MET A 1 9.27 6.61 -36.82
CA MET A 1 9.22 6.93 -35.37
C MET A 1 9.55 5.67 -34.58
N ASN A 2 10.54 5.69 -33.68
CA ASN A 2 10.86 4.52 -32.86
C ASN A 2 9.94 4.47 -31.63
N TYR A 3 8.91 3.64 -31.72
CA TYR A 3 7.87 3.50 -30.70
C TYR A 3 8.39 2.97 -29.36
N ILE A 4 9.45 2.15 -29.37
CA ILE A 4 10.08 1.63 -28.15
C ILE A 4 10.70 2.78 -27.35
N ILE A 5 11.38 3.70 -28.04
CA ILE A 5 11.99 4.87 -27.39
C ILE A 5 10.93 5.78 -26.78
N LEU A 6 9.79 5.98 -27.44
CA LEU A 6 8.68 6.75 -26.88
C LEU A 6 8.08 6.09 -25.65
N PHE A 7 7.88 4.77 -25.71
CA PHE A 7 7.38 4.00 -24.58
C PHE A 7 8.29 4.14 -23.37
N VAL A 8 9.59 3.90 -23.52
CA VAL A 8 10.57 3.97 -22.43
C VAL A 8 10.66 5.38 -21.85
N LEU A 9 10.73 6.42 -22.70
CA LEU A 9 10.78 7.80 -22.24
C LEU A 9 9.53 8.18 -21.45
N LYS A 10 8.34 7.76 -21.90
CA LYS A 10 7.09 8.06 -21.19
C LYS A 10 6.95 7.26 -19.90
N LEU A 11 7.40 6.01 -19.91
CA LEU A 11 7.41 5.17 -18.72
C LEU A 11 8.27 5.81 -17.63
N LEU A 12 9.49 6.25 -17.97
CA LEU A 12 10.40 6.95 -17.05
C LEU A 12 9.80 8.25 -16.53
N ASP A 13 9.25 9.09 -17.42
CA ASP A 13 8.56 10.32 -17.05
C ASP A 13 7.48 10.07 -15.98
N CYS A 14 6.57 9.14 -16.26
CA CYS A 14 5.47 8.81 -15.34
C CYS A 14 5.94 8.19 -14.03
N THR A 15 6.97 7.36 -14.07
CA THR A 15 7.55 6.77 -12.85
C THR A 15 8.19 7.84 -11.97
N ILE A 16 8.97 8.75 -12.54
CA ILE A 16 9.62 9.85 -11.80
C ILE A 16 8.57 10.81 -11.25
N SER A 17 7.53 11.12 -12.03
CA SER A 17 6.41 11.95 -11.59
C SER A 17 5.63 11.32 -10.42
N THR A 18 5.50 9.99 -10.42
CA THR A 18 4.90 9.26 -9.29
C THR A 18 5.79 9.32 -8.04
N PHE A 19 7.11 9.18 -8.21
CA PHE A 19 8.05 9.34 -7.10
C PHE A 19 8.08 10.75 -6.53
N LYS A 20 7.91 11.80 -7.35
CA LYS A 20 7.72 13.18 -6.87
C LYS A 20 6.60 13.23 -5.83
N THR A 21 5.41 12.70 -6.16
CA THR A 21 4.27 12.68 -5.24
C THR A 21 4.60 11.95 -3.95
N PHE A 22 5.30 10.82 -4.03
CA PHE A 22 5.75 10.09 -2.85
C PHE A 22 6.72 10.89 -1.97
N PHE A 23 7.71 11.56 -2.56
CA PHE A 23 8.65 12.39 -1.81
C PHE A 23 7.98 13.64 -1.22
N MET A 24 6.98 14.19 -1.92
CA MET A 24 6.15 15.28 -1.41
C MET A 24 5.37 14.88 -0.16
N ILE A 25 4.73 13.69 -0.16
CA ILE A 25 4.02 13.14 1.01
C ILE A 25 4.97 12.90 2.19
N LYS A 26 6.24 12.56 1.92
CA LYS A 26 7.29 12.39 2.93
C LYS A 26 7.98 13.68 3.36
N GLU A 27 7.46 14.85 2.98
CA GLU A 27 8.02 16.18 3.29
C GLU A 27 9.47 16.37 2.79
N LYS A 28 9.92 15.57 1.80
CA LYS A 28 11.24 15.69 1.17
C LYS A 28 11.18 16.64 -0.03
N TYR A 29 10.97 17.92 0.25
CA TYR A 29 10.68 18.93 -0.78
C TYR A 29 11.78 19.10 -1.83
N LEU A 30 13.07 19.05 -1.45
CA LEU A 30 14.17 19.19 -2.39
C LEU A 30 14.19 18.06 -3.43
N VAL A 31 14.04 16.82 -2.97
CA VAL A 31 14.01 15.63 -3.84
C VAL A 31 12.76 15.64 -4.72
N SER A 32 11.61 16.04 -4.18
CA SER A 32 10.37 16.19 -4.94
C SER A 32 10.52 17.20 -6.08
N SER A 33 11.08 18.38 -5.81
CA SER A 33 11.33 19.40 -6.83
C SER A 33 12.31 18.92 -7.90
N LEU A 34 13.34 18.16 -7.53
CA LEU A 34 14.28 17.57 -8.49
C LEU A 34 13.59 16.55 -9.41
N CYS A 35 12.76 15.65 -8.85
CA CYS A 35 11.96 14.71 -9.64
C CYS A 35 11.03 15.46 -10.61
N ASN A 36 10.44 16.57 -10.18
CA ASN A 36 9.58 17.40 -11.04
C ASN A 36 10.34 17.97 -12.24
N ALA A 37 11.54 18.52 -12.02
CA ALA A 37 12.37 19.07 -13.10
C ALA A 37 12.76 17.99 -14.12
N ILE A 38 13.14 16.81 -13.64
CA ILE A 38 13.52 15.67 -14.49
C ILE A 38 12.31 15.17 -15.31
N SER A 39 11.14 15.01 -14.69
CA SER A 39 9.91 14.63 -15.40
C SER A 39 9.54 15.66 -16.47
N GLN A 40 9.64 16.95 -16.16
CA GLN A 40 9.37 18.01 -17.13
C GLN A 40 10.28 17.95 -18.36
N PHE A 41 11.56 17.60 -18.18
CA PHE A 41 12.50 17.38 -19.30
C PHE A 41 12.05 16.25 -20.23
N PHE A 42 11.61 15.12 -19.67
CA PHE A 42 11.08 14.01 -20.47
C PHE A 42 9.78 14.37 -21.18
N TYR A 43 8.87 15.06 -20.50
CA TYR A 43 7.61 15.53 -21.08
C TYR A 43 7.84 16.42 -22.31
N LEU A 44 8.71 17.43 -22.21
CA LEU A 44 9.02 18.32 -23.33
C LEU A 44 9.67 17.56 -24.49
N THR A 45 10.58 16.64 -24.19
CA THR A 45 11.23 15.79 -25.21
C THR A 45 10.21 14.93 -25.96
N LEU A 46 9.24 14.35 -25.25
CA LEU A 46 8.16 13.57 -25.83
C LEU A 46 7.24 14.44 -26.69
N LEU A 47 6.86 15.62 -26.21
CA LEU A 47 6.01 16.56 -26.93
C LEU A 47 6.61 16.91 -28.29
N VAL A 48 7.90 17.28 -28.34
CA VAL A 48 8.59 17.59 -29.59
C VAL A 48 8.62 16.40 -30.55
N LYS A 49 8.84 15.18 -30.04
CA LYS A 49 8.90 13.96 -30.87
C LYS A 49 7.54 13.56 -31.42
N VAL A 50 6.47 13.70 -30.65
CA VAL A 50 5.10 13.35 -31.06
C VAL A 50 4.56 14.39 -32.04
N ALA A 51 4.73 15.68 -31.74
CA ALA A 51 4.27 16.77 -32.59
C ALA A 51 4.88 16.70 -34.00
N LYS A 52 6.15 16.33 -34.12
CA LYS A 52 6.82 16.17 -35.43
C LYS A 52 6.31 15.00 -36.28
N ASN A 53 5.77 13.96 -35.66
CA ASN A 53 5.45 12.70 -36.35
C ASN A 53 3.94 12.43 -36.49
N ASN A 54 3.08 13.25 -35.88
CA ASN A 54 1.61 13.24 -35.95
C ASN A 54 0.97 11.83 -36.01
N SER A 55 1.44 10.92 -35.16
CA SER A 55 1.10 9.49 -35.24
C SER A 55 0.20 9.06 -34.08
N PHE A 56 -1.04 8.66 -34.42
CA PHE A 56 -2.03 8.15 -33.45
C PHE A 56 -1.52 6.92 -32.68
N ALA A 57 -0.79 6.03 -33.34
CA ALA A 57 -0.15 4.87 -32.69
C ALA A 57 0.85 5.30 -31.59
N GLY A 58 1.55 6.43 -31.77
CA GLY A 58 2.44 6.97 -30.74
C GLY A 58 1.68 7.45 -29.50
N ILE A 59 0.49 8.01 -29.67
CA ILE A 59 -0.37 8.45 -28.58
C ILE A 59 -0.84 7.25 -27.75
N ILE A 60 -1.30 6.18 -28.40
CA ILE A 60 -1.73 4.94 -27.71
C ILE A 60 -0.60 4.37 -26.85
N ILE A 61 0.61 4.31 -27.38
CA ILE A 61 1.79 3.79 -26.68
C ILE A 61 2.15 4.66 -25.46
N ILE A 62 2.02 5.98 -25.59
CA ILE A 62 2.19 6.92 -24.48
C ILE A 62 1.14 6.70 -23.39
N CYS A 63 -0.12 6.43 -23.77
CA CYS A 63 -1.18 6.10 -22.80
C CYS A 63 -0.87 4.80 -22.04
N MET A 64 -0.45 3.74 -22.74
CA MET A 64 -0.03 2.48 -22.09
C MET A 64 1.16 2.69 -21.15
N ALA A 65 2.18 3.43 -21.59
CA ALA A 65 3.33 3.76 -20.75
C ALA A 65 2.94 4.58 -19.52
N THR A 66 1.96 5.47 -19.65
CA THR A 66 1.43 6.28 -18.53
C THR A 66 0.76 5.40 -17.48
N PHE A 67 -0.07 4.45 -17.92
CA PHE A 67 -0.72 3.48 -17.04
C PHE A 67 0.31 2.66 -16.25
N LEU A 68 1.26 2.03 -16.94
CA LEU A 68 2.28 1.19 -16.28
C LEU A 68 3.21 2.03 -15.39
N GLY A 69 3.63 3.20 -15.87
CA GLY A 69 4.57 4.09 -15.20
C GLY A 69 4.01 4.71 -13.92
N SER A 70 2.69 4.76 -13.76
CA SER A 70 2.04 5.23 -12.52
C SER A 70 1.63 4.08 -11.59
N TYR A 71 1.11 2.97 -12.14
CA TYR A 71 0.61 1.85 -11.35
C TYR A 71 1.71 1.12 -10.55
N PHE A 72 2.83 0.77 -11.19
CA PHE A 72 3.88 -0.03 -10.53
C PHE A 72 4.57 0.70 -9.38
N PRO A 73 4.99 1.97 -9.52
CA PRO A 73 5.62 2.68 -8.42
C PRO A 73 4.65 2.87 -7.24
N MET A 74 3.39 3.24 -7.50
CA MET A 74 2.38 3.39 -6.44
C MET A 74 2.22 2.10 -5.61
N ARG A 75 2.13 0.95 -6.29
CA ARG A 75 2.03 -0.36 -5.62
C ARG A 75 3.23 -0.66 -4.73
N LYS A 76 4.45 -0.31 -5.14
CA LYS A 76 5.67 -0.50 -4.34
C LYS A 76 5.86 0.52 -3.22
N THR A 77 5.28 1.71 -3.35
CA THR A 77 5.49 2.83 -2.41
C THR A 77 4.50 2.90 -1.26
N ASN A 78 3.37 2.18 -1.32
CA ASN A 78 2.52 2.01 -0.15
C ASN A 78 3.34 1.26 0.90
N LYS A 79 3.98 2.01 1.81
CA LYS A 79 4.59 1.45 3.00
C LYS A 79 3.52 0.64 3.69
N ASP A 80 3.84 -0.61 4.01
CA ASP A 80 3.02 -1.40 4.91
C ASP A 80 2.87 -0.58 6.20
N LYS A 81 1.64 -0.12 6.41
CA LYS A 81 1.26 0.50 7.67
C LYS A 81 1.12 -0.66 8.65
N ILE A 82 1.68 -0.49 9.84
CA ILE A 82 1.50 -1.47 10.89
C ILE A 82 0.10 -1.25 11.46
N TRP A 83 -0.76 -2.26 11.32
CA TRP A 83 -2.10 -2.23 11.88
C TRP A 83 -2.18 -3.17 13.06
N ILE A 84 -2.98 -2.81 14.05
CA ILE A 84 -3.26 -3.64 15.21
C ILE A 84 -4.75 -3.95 15.20
N TYR A 85 -5.09 -5.21 15.05
CA TYR A 85 -6.45 -5.72 15.14
C TYR A 85 -6.67 -6.20 16.58
N ASN A 86 -7.64 -5.60 17.25
CA ASN A 86 -8.06 -5.99 18.59
C ASN A 86 -9.41 -6.69 18.50
N ILE A 87 -9.46 -7.99 18.71
CA ILE A 87 -10.62 -8.83 18.47
C ILE A 87 -11.17 -9.33 19.80
N LEU A 88 -12.44 -9.01 20.06
CA LEU A 88 -13.20 -9.41 21.24
C LEU A 88 -14.16 -10.53 20.82
N ALA A 89 -13.77 -11.78 21.07
CA ALA A 89 -14.63 -12.93 20.80
C ALA A 89 -15.77 -13.04 21.82
N ASN A 90 -16.79 -13.83 21.50
CA ASN A 90 -17.95 -13.99 22.38
C ASN A 90 -17.68 -14.97 23.52
N SER A 91 -16.72 -15.88 23.36
CA SER A 91 -16.38 -16.88 24.37
C SER A 91 -14.87 -17.09 24.54
N GLN A 92 -14.49 -17.71 25.66
CA GLN A 92 -13.10 -18.10 25.92
C GLN A 92 -12.57 -19.14 24.94
N GLU A 93 -13.43 -20.05 24.47
CA GLU A 93 -13.04 -21.11 23.53
C GLU A 93 -12.80 -20.54 22.13
N GLU A 94 -13.73 -19.72 21.64
CA GLU A 94 -13.62 -19.02 20.35
C GLU A 94 -12.39 -18.10 20.30
N SER A 95 -12.13 -17.34 21.38
CA SER A 95 -10.94 -16.49 21.44
C SER A 95 -9.62 -17.27 21.49
N LYS A 96 -9.62 -18.48 22.07
CA LYS A 96 -8.43 -19.35 22.09
C LYS A 96 -8.18 -19.96 20.71
N GLU A 97 -9.21 -20.51 20.09
CA GLU A 97 -9.13 -21.10 18.74
C GLU A 97 -8.66 -20.06 17.73
N LEU A 98 -9.25 -18.86 17.74
CA LEU A 98 -8.84 -17.77 16.87
C LEU A 98 -7.36 -17.39 17.09
N ALA A 99 -6.93 -17.26 18.34
CA ALA A 99 -5.54 -16.92 18.64
C ALA A 99 -4.56 -18.00 18.16
N ASP A 100 -4.93 -19.28 18.26
CA ASP A 100 -4.09 -20.39 17.83
C ASP A 100 -4.00 -20.45 16.29
N ILE A 101 -5.11 -20.29 15.56
CA ILE A 101 -5.12 -20.21 14.08
C ILE A 101 -4.26 -19.05 13.59
N LEU A 102 -4.37 -17.88 14.22
CA LEU A 102 -3.58 -16.71 13.84
C LEU A 102 -2.08 -16.94 14.08
N ARG A 103 -1.69 -17.65 15.15
CA ARG A 103 -0.29 -18.03 15.40
C ARG A 103 0.22 -19.06 14.39
N GLU A 104 -0.61 -20.01 13.97
CA GLU A 104 -0.27 -20.98 12.93
C GLU A 104 -0.02 -20.32 11.57
N CYS A 105 -0.60 -19.14 11.34
CA CYS A 105 -0.35 -18.30 10.16
C CYS A 105 0.92 -17.43 10.27
N ASP A 106 1.78 -17.65 11.28
CA ASP A 106 3.01 -16.89 11.55
C ASP A 106 2.76 -15.39 11.82
N LEU A 107 1.60 -15.05 12.40
CA LEU A 107 1.24 -13.69 12.78
C LEU A 107 1.65 -13.38 14.23
N ASP A 108 2.01 -12.11 14.48
CA ASP A 108 2.33 -11.59 15.79
C ASP A 108 1.05 -11.43 16.65
N VAL A 109 0.75 -12.43 17.46
CA VAL A 109 -0.47 -12.51 18.29
C VAL A 109 -0.14 -12.31 19.78
N TYR A 110 -0.84 -11.37 20.42
CA TYR A 110 -0.84 -11.13 21.86
C TYR A 110 -2.23 -11.40 22.43
N THR A 111 -2.31 -12.11 23.55
CA THR A 111 -3.58 -12.39 24.21
C THR A 111 -3.58 -11.88 25.64
N ASN A 112 -4.57 -11.09 26.01
CA ASN A 112 -4.78 -10.63 27.38
C ASN A 112 -6.06 -11.25 27.95
N LYS A 113 -6.12 -11.46 29.27
CA LYS A 113 -7.37 -11.85 29.91
C LYS A 113 -8.29 -10.63 30.00
N GLY A 114 -9.52 -10.77 29.54
CA GLY A 114 -10.51 -9.71 29.53
C GLY A 114 -11.93 -10.23 29.74
N TYR A 115 -12.88 -9.32 29.56
CA TYR A 115 -14.32 -9.61 29.61
C TYR A 115 -14.97 -9.12 28.33
N ASN A 116 -15.95 -9.87 27.81
CA ASN A 116 -16.78 -9.41 26.68
C ASN A 116 -17.83 -8.39 27.19
N PHE A 117 -18.70 -7.91 26.30
CA PHE A 117 -19.78 -6.98 26.66
C PHE A 117 -20.83 -7.59 27.60
N ASP A 118 -20.96 -8.92 27.60
CA ASP A 118 -21.84 -9.69 28.47
C ASP A 118 -21.17 -10.08 29.81
N VAL A 119 -19.95 -9.58 30.07
CA VAL A 119 -19.16 -9.81 31.29
C VAL A 119 -18.68 -11.27 31.45
N ASP A 120 -18.66 -12.04 30.36
CA ASP A 120 -18.02 -13.36 30.33
C ASP A 120 -16.50 -13.22 30.18
N LYS A 121 -15.77 -14.15 30.80
CA LYS A 121 -14.31 -14.21 30.68
C LYS A 121 -13.92 -14.62 29.26
N ILE A 122 -13.05 -13.82 28.63
CA ILE A 122 -12.53 -14.08 27.29
C ILE A 122 -11.02 -13.81 27.22
N LEU A 123 -10.40 -14.22 26.11
CA LEU A 123 -9.09 -13.72 25.72
C LEU A 123 -9.29 -12.56 24.73
N ASP A 124 -8.80 -11.37 25.09
CA ASP A 124 -8.67 -10.23 24.19
C ASP A 124 -7.50 -10.52 23.23
N VAL A 125 -7.82 -10.77 21.96
CA VAL A 125 -6.85 -11.18 20.94
C VAL A 125 -6.38 -9.96 20.17
N LYS A 126 -5.11 -9.59 20.34
CA LYS A 126 -4.47 -8.51 19.62
C LYS A 126 -3.49 -9.08 18.60
N VAL A 127 -3.72 -8.80 17.33
CA VAL A 127 -2.81 -9.16 16.24
C VAL A 127 -2.18 -7.94 15.60
N ILE A 128 -0.87 -8.03 15.36
CA ILE A 128 -0.12 -7.03 14.60
C ILE A 128 -0.02 -7.49 13.15
N SER A 129 -0.52 -6.65 12.25
CA SER A 129 -0.32 -6.75 10.81
C SER A 129 0.87 -5.89 10.42
N ASN A 130 1.95 -6.53 9.99
CA ASN A 130 3.17 -5.87 9.52
C ASN A 130 3.14 -5.64 7.99
N SER A 131 2.23 -6.30 7.28
CA SER A 131 2.07 -6.23 5.83
C SER A 131 0.61 -6.15 5.40
N ARG A 132 0.36 -5.68 4.16
CA ARG A 132 -1.00 -5.74 3.60
C ARG A 132 -1.55 -7.18 3.48
N ASP A 133 -0.68 -8.16 3.29
CA ASP A 133 -1.10 -9.56 3.18
C ASP A 133 -1.46 -10.13 4.55
N ASP A 134 -0.75 -9.73 5.62
CA ASP A 134 -1.12 -10.04 7.01
C ASP A 134 -2.54 -9.52 7.30
N SER A 135 -2.79 -8.24 7.00
CA SER A 135 -4.12 -7.61 7.16
C SER A 135 -5.23 -8.41 6.45
N ARG A 136 -4.97 -8.90 5.24
CA ARG A 136 -5.94 -9.72 4.51
C ARG A 136 -6.18 -11.07 5.16
N ILE A 137 -5.13 -11.74 5.62
CA ILE A 137 -5.25 -13.02 6.32
C ILE A 137 -6.10 -12.83 7.58
N ILE A 138 -5.83 -11.78 8.35
CA ILE A 138 -6.57 -11.44 9.57
C ILE A 138 -8.04 -11.18 9.26
N GLU A 139 -8.32 -10.31 8.29
CA GLU A 139 -9.70 -9.96 7.90
C GLU A 139 -10.52 -11.16 7.41
N ASN A 140 -9.88 -12.15 6.79
CA ASN A 140 -10.53 -13.38 6.35
C ASN A 140 -10.77 -14.37 7.50
N LEU A 141 -9.98 -14.31 8.56
CA LEU A 141 -10.06 -15.21 9.72
C LEU A 141 -10.94 -14.66 10.85
N ILE A 142 -11.25 -13.37 10.85
CA ILE A 142 -12.15 -12.76 11.84
C ILE A 142 -13.58 -13.33 11.65
N PRO A 143 -14.17 -13.94 12.69
CA PRO A 143 -15.54 -14.42 12.62
C PRO A 143 -16.56 -13.28 12.39
N GLY A 144 -17.64 -13.55 11.66
CA GLY A 144 -18.65 -12.51 11.35
C GLY A 144 -19.50 -12.03 12.53
N ASN A 145 -19.40 -12.72 13.68
CA ASN A 145 -20.17 -12.50 14.90
C ASN A 145 -19.35 -11.82 16.03
N VAL A 146 -18.11 -11.40 15.78
CA VAL A 146 -17.25 -10.78 16.82
C VAL A 146 -17.08 -9.29 16.60
N THR A 147 -16.83 -8.57 17.69
CA THR A 147 -16.48 -7.14 17.62
C THR A 147 -14.97 -7.00 17.54
N TYR A 148 -14.47 -6.20 16.59
CA TYR A 148 -13.05 -5.90 16.51
C TYR A 148 -12.78 -4.42 16.23
N HIS A 149 -11.62 -3.95 16.66
CA HIS A 149 -11.11 -2.61 16.43
C HIS A 149 -9.82 -2.67 15.64
N VAL A 150 -9.65 -1.77 14.66
CA VAL A 150 -8.41 -1.65 13.89
C VAL A 150 -7.74 -0.33 14.24
N LEU A 151 -6.49 -0.41 14.68
CA LEU A 151 -5.70 0.73 15.14
C LEU A 151 -4.44 0.88 14.27
N GLU A 152 -4.15 2.10 13.81
CA GLU A 152 -2.88 2.39 13.10
C GLU A 152 -1.76 2.56 14.13
N SER A 153 -0.72 1.73 14.05
CA SER A 153 0.47 1.88 14.88
C SER A 153 1.47 2.82 14.22
N LYS A 154 1.78 3.93 14.89
CA LYS A 154 2.83 4.87 14.48
C LYS A 154 4.10 4.58 15.26
N LYS A 155 5.16 4.19 14.56
CA LYS A 155 6.48 4.02 15.16
C LYS A 155 7.07 5.40 15.50
N VAL A 156 7.23 5.69 16.78
CA VAL A 156 8.00 6.85 17.24
C VAL A 156 9.48 6.50 17.09
N SER A 157 10.16 7.16 16.16
CA SER A 157 11.62 7.11 16.06
C SER A 157 12.22 8.14 17.03
N PHE A 158 12.88 7.66 18.08
CA PHE A 158 13.74 8.47 18.94
C PHE A 158 15.06 8.78 18.24
#